data_AF-A0AA40DYI2-F1
#
_entry.id   AF-A0AA40DYI2-F1
#
_cell.length_a   1.000
_cell.length_b   1.000
_cell.length_c   1.000
_cell.angle_alpha   90.00
_cell.angle_beta   90.00
_cell.angle_gamma   90.00
#
_symmetry.space_group_name_H-M   'P 1'
#
loop_
_entity.id
_entity.type
_entity.pdbx_description
1 polymer ?
#
loop_
_entity_poly.entity_id
_entity_poly.type
_entity_poly.pdbx_seq_one_letter_code
_entity_poly.pdbx_strand_id
1 'polypeptide(L)'
;PESDSDMVNKKGTLSTTTSGFEARAYENGILDPTASRPAQDLDIIRHHLTRRRSSTQPSEHTHQQYCRDISDSFNEATASQDIQSDLMKKYNDLNYGKLNQRAITGTPKQVFNKVLSNPHPDRLDGFKTKALPSHMHSHALHTGRNSLSLCHFAAEFKRIGGNLHQAAYQAAYDGATSVYARDQALA
;
A
#
# COMPACT_ATOMS: atom_id res chain seq x y z
N PRO A 1 -8.32 -11.19 35.36
CA PRO A 1 -8.97 -11.55 34.08
C PRO A 1 -9.68 -10.32 33.52
N GLU A 2 -8.94 -9.49 32.79
CA GLU A 2 -9.50 -8.35 32.08
C GLU A 2 -9.90 -8.82 30.68
N SER A 3 -11.16 -8.60 30.34
CA SER A 3 -11.76 -9.02 29.07
C SER A 3 -11.34 -8.06 27.95
N ASP A 4 -10.78 -8.64 26.88
CA ASP A 4 -10.58 -8.04 25.56
C ASP A 4 -11.92 -7.70 24.89
N SER A 5 -12.63 -6.69 25.41
CA SER A 5 -13.84 -6.17 24.78
C SER A 5 -13.54 -4.83 24.13
N ASP A 6 -13.52 -4.85 22.80
CA ASP A 6 -13.92 -3.77 21.90
C ASP A 6 -13.24 -2.41 22.09
N MET A 7 -12.01 -2.28 21.57
CA MET A 7 -11.49 -0.96 21.14
C MET A 7 -12.13 -0.55 19.80
N VAL A 8 -13.47 -0.46 19.78
CA VAL A 8 -14.21 0.27 18.77
C VAL A 8 -14.05 1.75 19.09
N ASN A 9 -13.18 2.44 18.36
CA ASN A 9 -13.02 3.88 18.55
C ASN A 9 -14.34 4.60 18.23
N LYS A 10 -14.65 5.70 18.94
CA LYS A 10 -15.91 6.49 18.94
C LYS A 10 -16.38 6.93 17.53
N LYS A 11 -16.80 5.98 16.69
CA LYS A 11 -17.53 6.11 15.39
C LYS A 11 -17.74 4.77 14.64
N GLY A 12 -17.55 3.61 15.28
CA GLY A 12 -17.96 2.32 14.70
C GLY A 12 -17.14 1.88 13.49
N THR A 13 -15.87 2.29 13.40
CA THR A 13 -14.95 1.84 12.34
C THR A 13 -13.84 0.97 12.90
N LEU A 14 -13.62 -0.20 12.30
CA LEU A 14 -12.55 -1.16 12.57
C LEU A 14 -11.25 -0.70 11.90
N SER A 15 -10.16 -0.64 12.68
CA SER A 15 -8.83 -0.32 12.16
C SER A 15 -8.27 -1.49 11.34
N THR A 16 -7.48 -1.18 10.32
CA THR A 16 -6.74 -2.18 9.52
C THR A 16 -5.73 -2.98 10.36
N THR A 17 -5.32 -2.44 11.51
CA THR A 17 -4.37 -3.06 12.44
C THR A 17 -5.03 -3.90 13.54
N THR A 18 -6.35 -3.84 13.70
CA THR A 18 -7.08 -4.56 14.76
C THR A 18 -7.34 -6.02 14.39
N SER A 19 -7.38 -6.90 15.38
CA SER A 19 -7.82 -8.29 15.21
C SER A 19 -9.23 -8.34 14.58
N GLY A 20 -9.44 -9.29 13.66
CA GLY A 20 -10.70 -9.43 12.93
C GLY A 20 -10.84 -8.53 11.69
N PHE A 21 -9.85 -7.67 11.40
CA PHE A 21 -9.79 -6.93 10.12
C PHE A 21 -9.87 -7.86 8.91
N GLU A 22 -9.10 -8.95 8.89
CA GLU A 22 -9.03 -9.88 7.76
C GLU A 22 -10.40 -10.51 7.45
N ALA A 23 -11.09 -11.00 8.49
CA ALA A 23 -12.44 -11.55 8.35
C ALA A 23 -13.42 -10.52 7.80
N ARG A 24 -13.36 -9.28 8.31
CA ARG A 24 -14.22 -8.19 7.83
C ARG A 24 -13.89 -7.77 6.41
N ALA A 25 -12.61 -7.71 6.04
CA ALA A 25 -12.16 -7.38 4.69
C ALA A 25 -12.69 -8.44 3.69
N TYR A 26 -12.59 -9.71 4.06
CA TYR A 26 -13.12 -10.82 3.27
C TYR A 26 -14.64 -10.75 3.10
N GLU A 27 -15.40 -10.52 4.19
CA GLU A 27 -16.85 -10.29 4.13
C GLU A 27 -17.25 -9.13 3.21
N ASN A 28 -16.37 -8.13 3.09
CA ASN A 28 -16.57 -6.97 2.21
C ASN A 28 -16.15 -7.25 0.76
N GLY A 29 -15.77 -8.48 0.42
CA GLY A 29 -15.34 -8.87 -0.91
C GLY A 29 -13.88 -8.54 -1.23
N ILE A 30 -13.07 -8.14 -0.25
CA ILE A 30 -11.63 -7.99 -0.41
C ILE A 30 -11.00 -9.37 -0.26
N LEU A 31 -10.61 -9.94 -1.39
CA LEU A 31 -10.01 -11.26 -1.46
C LEU A 31 -8.52 -11.17 -1.15
N ASP A 32 -7.98 -12.26 -0.61
CA ASP A 32 -6.53 -12.48 -0.58
C ASP A 32 -5.96 -12.39 -2.02
N PRO A 33 -4.71 -11.91 -2.22
CA PRO A 33 -4.11 -11.84 -3.53
C PRO A 33 -4.13 -13.16 -4.32
N THR A 34 -4.04 -14.31 -3.66
CA THR A 34 -4.09 -15.64 -4.29
C THR A 34 -5.49 -16.05 -4.76
N ALA A 35 -6.52 -15.51 -4.11
CA ALA A 35 -7.93 -15.74 -4.47
C ALA A 35 -8.48 -14.68 -5.44
N SER A 36 -7.71 -13.63 -5.70
CA SER A 36 -8.10 -12.52 -6.56
C SER A 36 -7.97 -12.86 -8.05
N ARG A 37 -8.74 -12.16 -8.89
CA ARG A 37 -8.55 -12.25 -10.34
C ARG A 37 -7.19 -11.64 -10.71
N PRO A 38 -6.42 -12.28 -11.60
CA PRO A 38 -5.17 -11.70 -12.08
C PRO A 38 -5.43 -10.38 -12.81
N ALA A 39 -4.46 -9.47 -12.75
CA ALA A 39 -4.49 -8.23 -13.52
C ALA A 39 -4.55 -8.51 -15.03
N GLN A 40 -5.25 -7.67 -15.80
CA GLN A 40 -5.40 -7.85 -17.25
C GLN A 40 -4.05 -7.79 -17.99
N ASP A 41 -3.09 -7.07 -17.44
CA ASP A 41 -1.73 -6.86 -17.94
C ASP A 41 -0.70 -7.81 -17.29
N LEU A 42 -1.14 -8.95 -16.72
CA LEU A 42 -0.25 -9.88 -16.02
C LEU A 42 0.94 -10.35 -16.86
N ASP A 43 0.76 -10.56 -18.16
CA ASP A 43 1.85 -10.98 -19.05
C ASP A 43 2.89 -9.87 -19.26
N ILE A 44 2.46 -8.61 -19.31
CA ILE A 44 3.36 -7.44 -19.37
C ILE A 44 4.15 -7.34 -18.06
N ILE A 45 3.47 -7.50 -16.92
CA ILE A 45 4.11 -7.51 -15.60
C ILE A 45 5.15 -8.62 -15.52
N ARG A 46 4.80 -9.86 -15.90
CA ARG A 46 5.72 -11.01 -15.92
C ARG A 46 6.90 -10.79 -16.84
N HIS A 47 6.68 -10.23 -18.03
CA HIS A 47 7.75 -9.87 -18.95
C HIS A 47 8.75 -8.90 -18.30
N HIS A 48 8.26 -7.85 -17.62
CA HIS A 48 9.13 -6.90 -16.94
C HIS A 48 9.84 -7.49 -15.72
N LEU A 49 9.18 -8.38 -14.95
CA LEU A 49 9.78 -9.04 -13.79
C LEU A 49 10.87 -10.05 -14.17
N THR A 50 10.72 -10.71 -15.32
CA THR A 50 11.70 -11.69 -15.84
C THR A 50 12.77 -11.04 -16.70
N ARG A 51 12.61 -9.77 -17.07
CA ARG A 51 13.60 -9.04 -17.86
C ARG A 51 14.93 -8.99 -17.10
N ARG A 52 16.02 -9.32 -17.80
CA ARG A 52 17.36 -9.12 -17.24
C ARG A 52 17.53 -7.66 -16.83
N ARG A 53 17.96 -7.48 -15.58
CA ARG A 53 18.40 -6.18 -15.07
C ARG A 53 19.57 -5.67 -15.93
N SER A 54 19.53 -4.38 -16.27
CA SER A 54 20.67 -3.69 -16.88
C SER A 54 21.68 -3.19 -15.86
N SER A 55 21.29 -3.12 -14.58
CA SER A 55 22.14 -2.67 -13.48
C SER A 55 23.02 -3.80 -12.93
N THR A 56 24.22 -3.47 -12.47
CA THR A 56 25.11 -4.39 -11.74
C THR A 56 24.42 -4.93 -10.49
N GLN A 57 24.49 -6.24 -10.24
CA GLN A 57 23.96 -6.84 -9.02
C GLN A 57 24.64 -6.26 -7.77
N PRO A 58 23.91 -6.08 -6.66
CA PRO A 58 24.53 -5.77 -5.38
C PRO A 58 25.56 -6.83 -5.03
N SER A 59 26.63 -6.43 -4.35
CA SER A 59 27.59 -7.38 -3.80
C SER A 59 26.93 -8.23 -2.71
N GLU A 60 27.47 -9.42 -2.45
CA GLU A 60 27.04 -10.25 -1.33
C GLU A 60 27.14 -9.50 0.00
N HIS A 61 28.21 -8.71 0.20
CA HIS A 61 28.37 -7.86 1.37
C HIS A 61 27.22 -6.85 1.53
N THR A 62 26.79 -6.20 0.44
CA THR A 62 25.63 -5.30 0.44
C THR A 62 24.36 -6.03 0.83
N HIS A 63 24.14 -7.23 0.29
CA HIS A 63 22.98 -8.05 0.65
C HIS A 63 23.01 -8.46 2.13
N GLN A 64 24.16 -8.91 2.65
CA GLN A 64 24.32 -9.27 4.05
C GLN A 64 24.18 -8.07 4.99
N GLN A 65 24.61 -6.88 4.58
CA GLN A 65 24.38 -5.65 5.33
C GLN A 65 22.88 -5.33 5.40
N TYR A 66 22.20 -5.33 4.26
CA TYR A 66 20.74 -5.14 4.20
C TYR A 66 19.99 -6.13 5.12
N CYS A 67 20.32 -7.43 5.07
CA CYS A 67 19.70 -8.42 5.94
C CYS A 67 19.93 -8.13 7.44
N ARG A 68 21.12 -7.63 7.80
CA ARG A 68 21.43 -7.24 9.19
C ARG A 68 20.63 -6.01 9.60
N ASP A 69 20.58 -4.97 8.77
CA ASP A 69 19.86 -3.73 9.07
C ASP A 69 18.36 -4.01 9.32
N ILE A 70 17.74 -4.85 8.49
CA ILE A 70 16.35 -5.30 8.69
C ILE A 70 16.18 -6.19 9.93
N SER A 71 17.18 -7.03 10.25
CA SER A 71 17.10 -7.91 11.41
C SER A 71 17.25 -7.16 12.73
N ASP A 72 18.11 -6.13 12.74
CA ASP A 72 18.43 -5.32 13.92
C ASP A 72 17.46 -4.13 14.09
N SER A 73 16.54 -3.94 13.13
CA SER A 73 15.51 -2.91 13.16
C SER A 73 14.62 -3.03 14.41
N PHE A 74 14.68 -2.03 15.29
CA PHE A 74 13.97 -2.03 16.57
C PHE A 74 12.43 -2.01 16.43
N ASN A 75 11.91 -1.41 15.35
CA ASN A 75 10.49 -1.29 15.08
C ASN A 75 10.20 -1.26 13.56
N GLU A 76 8.90 -1.31 13.22
CA GLU A 76 8.44 -1.33 11.81
C GLU A 76 8.76 -0.04 11.05
N ALA A 77 8.83 1.11 11.73
CA ALA A 77 9.17 2.37 11.08
C ALA A 77 10.65 2.41 10.65
N THR A 78 11.55 1.87 11.46
CA THR A 78 12.98 1.71 11.10
C THR A 78 13.13 0.71 9.96
N ALA A 79 12.51 -0.48 10.07
CA ALA A 79 12.55 -1.47 9.00
C ALA A 79 12.00 -0.90 7.67
N SER A 80 10.94 -0.11 7.74
CA SER A 80 10.37 0.60 6.58
C SER A 80 11.36 1.59 5.97
N GLN A 81 12.12 2.34 6.78
CA GLN A 81 13.14 3.27 6.26
C GLN A 81 14.24 2.54 5.49
N ASP A 82 14.76 1.44 6.04
CA ASP A 82 15.84 0.65 5.43
C ASP A 82 15.37 -0.04 4.14
N ILE A 83 14.15 -0.61 4.13
CA ILE A 83 13.52 -1.14 2.91
C ILE A 83 13.39 -0.03 1.86
N GLN A 84 12.95 1.16 2.27
CA GLN A 84 12.72 2.26 1.36
C GLN A 84 13.98 2.88 0.79
N SER A 85 15.11 2.87 1.51
CA SER A 85 16.37 3.41 1.01
C SER A 85 17.01 2.51 -0.03
N ASP A 86 16.84 1.20 0.12
CA ASP A 86 17.67 0.18 -0.53
C ASP A 86 16.92 -0.61 -1.62
N LEU A 87 15.66 -0.96 -1.39
CA LEU A 87 14.87 -1.78 -2.31
C LEU A 87 13.97 -0.95 -3.23
N MET A 88 13.50 0.19 -2.76
CA MET A 88 12.50 0.97 -3.49
C MET A 88 13.15 1.82 -4.58
N LYS A 89 12.52 1.83 -5.76
CA LYS A 89 12.94 2.69 -6.87
C LYS A 89 12.87 4.17 -6.46
N LYS A 90 13.92 4.91 -6.82
CA LYS A 90 13.99 6.36 -6.66
C LYS A 90 13.68 7.00 -8.01
N TYR A 91 12.43 7.44 -8.18
CA TYR A 91 12.03 8.24 -9.33
C TYR A 91 12.32 9.70 -8.98
N ASN A 92 13.35 10.28 -9.61
CA ASN A 92 13.75 11.67 -9.37
C ASN A 92 13.20 12.63 -10.44
N ASP A 93 12.48 12.09 -11.41
CA ASP A 93 11.94 12.73 -12.59
C ASP A 93 10.43 12.42 -12.74
N LEU A 94 9.72 13.26 -13.51
CA LEU A 94 8.34 13.02 -13.99
C LEU A 94 7.17 13.30 -13.03
N ASN A 95 7.33 14.19 -12.04
CA ASN A 95 6.24 14.50 -11.08
C ASN A 95 5.66 13.26 -10.38
N TYR A 96 6.38 12.14 -10.38
CA TYR A 96 6.04 10.94 -9.65
C TYR A 96 6.56 11.09 -8.22
N GLY A 97 5.68 10.90 -7.24
CA GLY A 97 5.99 11.13 -5.84
C GLY A 97 5.70 9.92 -4.97
N LYS A 98 6.18 10.00 -3.73
CA LYS A 98 5.95 9.02 -2.68
C LYS A 98 5.45 9.71 -1.42
N LEU A 99 4.55 9.04 -0.71
CA LEU A 99 4.06 9.44 0.61
C LEU A 99 4.17 8.25 1.55
N ASN A 100 4.62 8.49 2.77
CA ASN A 100 4.68 7.47 3.81
C ASN A 100 3.58 7.71 4.82
N GLN A 101 3.01 6.63 5.35
CA GLN A 101 2.01 6.65 6.41
C GLN A 101 0.90 7.67 6.14
N ARG A 102 0.24 7.54 4.98
CA ARG A 102 -0.83 8.45 4.59
C ARG A 102 -2.08 7.68 4.21
N ALA A 103 -3.19 8.02 4.85
CA ALA A 103 -4.50 7.52 4.47
C ALA A 103 -4.84 7.85 3.01
N ILE A 104 -5.40 6.87 2.32
CA ILE A 104 -6.12 7.05 1.05
C ILE A 104 -7.49 7.66 1.41
N THR A 105 -7.86 8.80 0.81
CA THR A 105 -9.05 9.59 1.20
C THR A 105 -9.80 10.11 -0.01
N GLY A 106 -11.12 10.24 0.07
CA GLY A 106 -11.94 10.73 -1.05
C GLY A 106 -12.59 9.61 -1.85
N THR A 107 -12.32 8.35 -1.49
CA THR A 107 -13.13 7.23 -1.93
C THR A 107 -14.50 7.26 -1.24
N PRO A 108 -15.60 7.00 -1.97
CA PRO A 108 -16.91 6.88 -1.36
C PRO A 108 -16.88 5.70 -0.37
N LYS A 109 -17.24 5.97 0.89
CA LYS A 109 -17.32 4.94 1.96
C LYS A 109 -18.18 3.72 1.62
N GLN A 110 -19.05 3.87 0.62
CA GLN A 110 -20.01 2.85 0.21
C GLN A 110 -19.39 1.75 -0.67
N VAL A 111 -18.20 1.97 -1.22
CA VAL A 111 -17.58 1.06 -2.20
C VAL A 111 -16.90 -0.13 -1.51
N PHE A 112 -16.24 0.11 -0.37
CA PHE A 112 -15.48 -0.91 0.38
C PHE A 112 -15.99 -1.16 1.80
N ASN A 113 -17.22 -0.71 2.09
CA ASN A 113 -17.99 -0.84 3.34
C ASN A 113 -17.81 0.22 4.44
N LYS A 114 -18.95 0.50 5.11
CA LYS A 114 -19.17 1.59 6.09
C LYS A 114 -18.41 1.46 7.42
N VAL A 115 -17.81 0.29 7.68
CA VAL A 115 -17.27 -0.11 8.99
C VAL A 115 -15.74 -0.23 8.98
N LEU A 116 -15.08 -0.22 7.82
CA LEU A 116 -13.61 -0.18 7.79
C LEU A 116 -13.12 1.27 7.85
N SER A 117 -11.98 1.49 8.52
CA SER A 117 -11.26 2.76 8.38
C SER A 117 -10.78 2.95 6.95
N ASN A 118 -10.48 4.20 6.59
CA ASN A 118 -9.78 4.48 5.33
C ASN A 118 -8.48 3.66 5.27
N PRO A 119 -8.11 3.12 4.10
CA PRO A 119 -6.84 2.43 3.94
C PRO A 119 -5.69 3.37 4.25
N HIS A 120 -4.65 2.87 4.90
CA HIS A 120 -3.56 3.68 5.44
C HIS A 120 -2.20 2.99 5.28
N PRO A 121 -1.78 2.75 4.03
CA PRO A 121 -0.55 2.03 3.74
C PRO A 121 0.67 2.74 4.32
N ASP A 122 1.69 1.94 4.66
CA ASP A 122 2.98 2.46 5.10
C ASP A 122 3.66 3.30 4.02
N ARG A 123 3.40 2.97 2.75
CA ARG A 123 3.89 3.73 1.60
C ARG A 123 2.90 3.75 0.43
N LEU A 124 2.82 4.91 -0.22
CA LEU A 124 2.13 5.17 -1.47
C LEU A 124 3.07 5.77 -2.49
N ASP A 125 3.07 5.26 -3.72
CA ASP A 125 3.71 5.90 -4.86
C ASP A 125 2.66 6.20 -5.95
N GLY A 126 2.77 7.35 -6.61
CA GLY A 126 1.84 7.78 -7.65
C GLY A 126 2.24 9.09 -8.30
N PHE A 127 1.44 9.56 -9.28
CA PHE A 127 1.66 10.86 -9.89
C PHE A 127 1.18 12.00 -8.99
N LYS A 128 1.85 13.14 -8.97
CA LYS A 128 1.33 14.33 -8.29
C LYS A 128 0.11 14.86 -9.05
N THR A 129 -0.89 15.40 -8.35
CA THR A 129 -2.13 15.93 -8.96
C THR A 129 -1.89 16.91 -10.10
N LYS A 130 -0.83 17.72 -10.02
CA LYS A 130 -0.45 18.68 -11.07
C LYS A 130 -0.04 18.04 -12.40
N ALA A 131 0.24 16.73 -12.41
CA ALA A 131 0.59 15.98 -13.60
C ALA A 131 -0.64 15.41 -14.32
N LEU A 132 -1.84 15.45 -13.71
CA LEU A 132 -3.05 14.97 -14.36
C LEU A 132 -3.65 16.03 -15.29
N PRO A 133 -4.18 15.63 -16.45
CA PRO A 133 -5.00 16.50 -17.29
C PRO A 133 -6.21 17.06 -16.52
N SER A 134 -6.67 18.26 -16.89
CA SER A 134 -7.80 18.94 -16.23
C SER A 134 -9.13 18.19 -16.29
N HIS A 135 -9.29 17.26 -17.24
CA HIS A 135 -10.48 16.42 -17.40
C HIS A 135 -10.47 15.18 -16.50
N MET A 136 -9.34 14.83 -15.89
CA MET A 136 -9.25 13.70 -14.95
C MET A 136 -9.55 14.15 -13.53
N HIS A 137 -10.59 13.59 -12.92
CA HIS A 137 -10.92 13.84 -11.51
C HIS A 137 -10.29 12.78 -10.62
N SER A 138 -9.36 13.16 -9.74
CA SER A 138 -8.76 12.21 -8.79
C SER A 138 -9.75 11.89 -7.67
N HIS A 139 -10.24 10.65 -7.63
CA HIS A 139 -11.27 10.20 -6.67
C HIS A 139 -10.74 9.46 -5.44
N ALA A 140 -9.45 9.58 -5.05
CA ALA A 140 -8.99 8.87 -3.86
C ALA A 140 -7.78 9.36 -3.09
N LEU A 141 -7.20 10.54 -3.34
CA LEU A 141 -6.16 11.02 -2.42
C LEU A 141 -6.18 12.53 -2.18
N HIS A 142 -5.79 12.86 -0.95
CA HIS A 142 -5.72 14.14 -0.26
C HIS A 142 -5.66 15.39 -1.16
N THR A 143 -6.54 16.37 -0.94
CA THR A 143 -6.50 17.68 -1.60
C THR A 143 -5.41 18.57 -0.97
N GLY A 144 -4.30 18.80 -1.67
CA GLY A 144 -3.20 19.64 -1.18
C GLY A 144 -2.09 19.89 -2.21
N ARG A 145 -1.17 20.82 -1.92
CA ARG A 145 -0.11 21.26 -2.85
C ARG A 145 0.87 20.14 -3.27
N ASN A 146 0.99 19.08 -2.46
CA ASN A 146 1.85 17.90 -2.65
C ASN A 146 1.04 16.60 -2.70
N SER A 147 -0.19 16.67 -3.20
CA SER A 147 -1.08 15.53 -3.33
C SER A 147 -0.58 14.52 -4.38
N LEU A 148 -0.64 13.23 -4.04
CA LEU A 148 -0.56 12.16 -5.03
C LEU A 148 -1.97 11.90 -5.55
N SER A 149 -2.13 11.87 -6.86
CA SER A 149 -3.30 11.35 -7.56
C SER A 149 -2.95 10.00 -8.18
N LEU A 150 -3.95 9.12 -8.26
CA LEU A 150 -3.80 7.79 -8.87
C LEU A 150 -2.62 7.02 -8.26
N CYS A 151 -2.79 6.58 -7.01
CA CYS A 151 -1.81 5.66 -6.41
C CYS A 151 -1.63 4.44 -7.33
N HIS A 152 -0.40 4.16 -7.72
CA HIS A 152 -0.07 2.98 -8.53
C HIS A 152 0.54 1.87 -7.68
N PHE A 153 1.04 2.21 -6.50
CA PHE A 153 1.69 1.27 -5.62
C PHE A 153 1.41 1.65 -4.17
N ALA A 154 0.83 0.72 -3.42
CA ALA A 154 0.68 0.79 -1.98
C ALA A 154 1.47 -0.37 -1.36
N ALA A 155 2.21 -0.11 -0.30
CA ALA A 155 2.96 -1.13 0.41
C ALA A 155 2.71 -1.08 1.92
N GLU A 156 2.70 -2.29 2.47
CA GLU A 156 2.67 -2.60 3.89
C GLU A 156 4.01 -3.24 4.25
N PHE A 157 4.66 -2.74 5.29
CA PHE A 157 5.91 -3.29 5.78
C PHE A 157 5.68 -3.97 7.13
N LYS A 158 6.44 -5.03 7.37
CA LYS A 158 6.49 -5.71 8.67
C LYS A 158 7.93 -5.96 9.04
N ARG A 159 8.22 -5.84 10.33
CA ARG A 159 9.51 -6.26 10.90
C ARG A 159 9.61 -7.79 10.94
N ILE A 160 10.78 -8.30 11.28
CA ILE A 160 10.96 -9.74 11.58
C ILE A 160 9.99 -10.17 12.69
N GLY A 161 9.32 -11.30 12.46
CA GLY A 161 8.28 -11.83 13.36
C GLY A 161 6.94 -11.10 13.27
N GLY A 162 6.80 -10.10 12.39
CA GLY A 162 5.52 -9.46 12.10
C GLY A 162 4.56 -10.38 11.32
N ASN A 163 3.27 -10.05 11.37
CA ASN A 163 2.23 -10.85 10.72
C ASN A 163 2.13 -10.51 9.22
N LEU A 164 2.83 -11.28 8.39
CA LEU A 164 2.81 -11.12 6.93
C LEU A 164 1.44 -11.45 6.31
N HIS A 165 0.66 -12.32 6.93
CA HIS A 165 -0.69 -12.64 6.46
C HIS A 165 -1.62 -11.43 6.62
N GLN A 166 -1.58 -10.78 7.79
CA GLN A 166 -2.32 -9.55 8.02
C GLN A 166 -1.84 -8.42 7.08
N ALA A 167 -0.53 -8.32 6.87
CA ALA A 167 0.04 -7.37 5.92
C ALA A 167 -0.48 -7.61 4.49
N ALA A 168 -0.65 -8.87 4.08
CA ALA A 168 -1.20 -9.21 2.76
C ALA A 168 -2.65 -8.75 2.61
N TYR A 169 -3.50 -8.92 3.63
CA TYR A 169 -4.87 -8.41 3.63
C TYR A 169 -4.93 -6.88 3.63
N GLN A 170 -4.04 -6.21 4.39
CA GLN A 170 -3.92 -4.75 4.39
C GLN A 170 -3.55 -4.26 2.99
N ALA A 171 -2.50 -4.84 2.40
CA ALA A 171 -2.06 -4.50 1.04
C ALA A 171 -3.14 -4.78 -0.01
N ALA A 172 -3.92 -5.86 0.13
CA ALA A 172 -5.04 -6.14 -0.76
C ALA A 172 -6.14 -5.07 -0.67
N TYR A 173 -6.46 -4.62 0.55
CA TYR A 173 -7.42 -3.54 0.77
C TYR A 173 -6.93 -2.19 0.22
N ASP A 174 -5.66 -1.85 0.42
CA ASP A 174 -5.04 -0.64 -0.14
C ASP A 174 -5.01 -0.68 -1.67
N GLY A 175 -4.65 -1.84 -2.24
CA GLY A 175 -4.60 -2.09 -3.67
C GLY A 175 -5.97 -1.98 -4.32
N ALA A 176 -6.99 -2.63 -3.75
CA ALA A 176 -8.36 -2.55 -4.23
C ALA A 176 -8.87 -1.10 -4.23
N THR A 177 -8.58 -0.35 -3.16
CA THR A 177 -8.93 1.07 -3.07
C THR A 177 -8.24 1.90 -4.15
N SER A 178 -6.95 1.63 -4.39
CA SER A 178 -6.15 2.33 -5.40
C SER A 178 -6.64 2.04 -6.84
N VAL A 179 -7.09 0.81 -7.12
CA VAL A 179 -7.66 0.45 -8.43
C VAL A 179 -8.99 1.15 -8.65
N TYR A 180 -9.92 1.04 -7.68
CA TYR A 180 -11.22 1.71 -7.81
C TYR A 180 -11.09 3.22 -8.00
N ALA A 181 -10.20 3.84 -7.22
CA ALA A 181 -9.86 5.25 -7.35
C ALA A 181 -9.51 5.66 -8.78
N ARG A 182 -8.67 4.83 -9.42
CA ARG A 182 -8.18 5.05 -10.76
C ARG A 182 -9.29 4.85 -11.77
N ASP A 183 -10.08 3.79 -11.63
CA ASP A 183 -11.19 3.51 -12.53
C ASP A 183 -12.23 4.64 -12.50
N GLN A 184 -12.52 5.20 -11.32
CA GLN A 184 -13.39 6.39 -11.19
C GLN A 184 -12.79 7.64 -11.82
N ALA A 185 -11.47 7.79 -11.82
CA ALA A 185 -10.80 8.94 -12.43
C ALA A 185 -10.72 8.87 -13.95
N LEU A 186 -10.85 7.67 -14.52
CA LEU A 186 -10.79 7.39 -15.95
C LEU A 186 -12.19 7.30 -16.61
N ALA A 187 -13.25 7.18 -15.81
CA ALA A 187 -14.65 7.15 -16.26
C ALA A 187 -15.17 8.56 -16.58
#